data_AF-G5Q4B4-F1
#
_entry.id   AF-G5Q4B4-F1
#
_cell.length_a   1.000
_cell.length_b   1.000
_cell.length_c   1.000
_cell.angle_alpha   90.00
_cell.angle_beta   90.00
_cell.angle_gamma   90.00
#
_symmetry.space_group_name_H-M   'P 1'
#
loop_
_entity.id
_entity.type
_entity.pdbx_description
1 polymer ?
#
loop_
_entity_poly.entity_id
_entity_poly.type
_entity_poly.pdbx_seq_one_letter_code
_entity_poly.pdbx_strand_id
1 'polypeptide(L)' 'MLVGYEKIGSGLVTVIVRGDVGAVKAATDAGAAAARNVGEVKAVHVIPRPHTDVEKILPKGISQ' A
#
# COMPACT_ATOMS: atom_id res chain seq x y z
N MET A 1 -1.46 0.80 9.83
CA MET A 1 -2.91 1.01 9.63
C MET A 1 -3.22 0.99 8.14
N LEU A 2 -4.27 0.27 7.72
CA LEU A 2 -4.72 0.27 6.33
C LEU A 2 -5.36 1.61 6.00
N VAL A 3 -4.94 2.18 4.88
CA VAL A 3 -5.38 3.48 4.41
C VAL A 3 -6.53 3.25 3.44
N GLY A 4 -6.30 2.44 2.41
CA GLY A 4 -7.31 2.09 1.45
C GLY A 4 -6.72 1.21 0.36
N TYR A 5 -7.53 0.97 -0.66
CA TYR A 5 -7.11 0.34 -1.89
C TYR A 5 -7.50 1.24 -3.06
N GLU A 6 -6.61 1.37 -4.03
CA GLU A 6 -6.82 2.15 -5.25
C GLU A 6 -6.97 1.19 -6.43
N LYS A 7 -7.99 1.43 -7.26
CA LYS A 7 -8.26 0.64 -8.47
C LYS A 7 -8.08 1.54 -9.68
N ILE A 8 -7.02 1.29 -10.44
CA ILE A 8 -6.69 2.09 -11.64
C ILE A 8 -7.26 1.48 -12.94
N GLY A 9 -8.01 0.39 -12.84
CA GLY A 9 -8.50 -0.38 -13.99
C GLY A 9 -7.55 -1.51 -14.40
N SER A 10 -7.87 -2.19 -15.51
CA SER A 10 -7.09 -3.33 -16.05
C SER A 10 -6.80 -4.47 -15.06
N GLY A 11 -7.67 -4.65 -14.06
CA GLY A 11 -7.49 -5.65 -13.01
C GLY A 11 -6.41 -5.31 -11.98
N LEU A 12 -5.83 -4.11 -12.02
CA LEU A 12 -4.79 -3.68 -11.09
C LEU A 12 -5.39 -3.02 -9.86
N VAL A 13 -4.99 -3.53 -8.69
CA VAL A 13 -5.40 -3.01 -7.39
C VAL A 13 -4.15 -2.76 -6.55
N THR A 14 -4.03 -1.58 -5.97
CA THR A 14 -2.91 -1.20 -5.09
C THR A 14 -3.43 -0.96 -3.68
N VAL A 15 -2.87 -1.65 -2.70
CA VAL A 15 -3.23 -1.46 -1.28
C VAL A 15 -2.19 -0.56 -0.63
N ILE A 16 -2.64 0.43 0.14
CA ILE A 16 -1.78 1.41 0.79
C ILE A 16 -1.90 1.27 2.31
N VAL A 17 -0.76 1.20 2.98
CA VAL A 17 -0.64 1.03 4.44
C VAL A 17 0.26 2.15 4.97
N ARG A 18 -0.14 2.79 6.09
CA ARG A 18 0.62 3.84 6.77
C ARG A 18 0.95 3.44 8.20
N GLY A 19 2.08 3.91 8.70
CA GLY A 19 2.58 3.66 10.05
C GLY A 19 4.08 3.87 10.13
N ASP A 20 4.69 3.43 11.22
CA ASP A 20 6.15 3.45 11.36
C ASP A 20 6.81 2.54 10.32
N VAL A 21 8.01 2.92 9.88
CA VAL A 21 8.75 2.24 8.80
C VAL A 21 8.89 0.73 9.07
N GLY A 22 9.14 0.34 10.31
CA GLY A 22 9.24 -1.07 10.71
C GLY A 22 7.90 -1.82 10.58
N ALA A 23 6.81 -1.19 11.04
CA ALA A 23 5.47 -1.78 10.95
C ALA A 23 4.99 -1.89 9.49
N VAL A 24 5.25 -0.87 8.67
CA VAL A 24 4.89 -0.89 7.24
C VAL A 24 5.71 -1.95 6.51
N LYS A 25 7.02 -2.06 6.76
CA LYS A 25 7.85 -3.09 6.12
C LYS A 25 7.34 -4.51 6.44
N ALA A 26 7.09 -4.81 7.71
CA ALA A 26 6.55 -6.10 8.12
C ALA A 26 5.18 -6.39 7.48
N ALA A 27 4.29 -5.40 7.46
CA ALA A 27 2.97 -5.55 6.84
C ALA A 27 3.06 -5.81 5.33
N THR A 28 3.96 -5.10 4.63
CA THR A 28 4.10 -5.24 3.17
C THR A 28 4.77 -6.57 2.79
N ASP A 29 5.76 -7.03 3.57
CA ASP A 29 6.41 -8.32 3.35
C ASP A 29 5.42 -9.48 3.57
N ALA A 30 4.65 -9.45 4.66
CA ALA A 30 3.60 -10.43 4.93
C ALA A 30 2.49 -10.41 3.87
N GLY A 31 2.04 -9.21 3.49
CA GLY A 31 1.04 -9.02 2.45
C GLY A 31 1.49 -9.53 1.08
N ALA A 32 2.75 -9.28 0.70
CA ALA A 32 3.32 -9.76 -0.55
C ALA A 32 3.43 -11.29 -0.58
N ALA A 33 3.85 -11.92 0.52
CA ALA A 33 3.90 -13.37 0.62
C ALA A 33 2.50 -14.00 0.47
N ALA A 34 1.50 -13.45 1.17
CA ALA A 34 0.12 -13.90 1.05
C ALA A 34 -0.44 -13.68 -0.37
N ALA A 35 -0.23 -12.50 -0.95
CA ALA A 35 -0.74 -12.15 -2.27
C ALA A 35 -0.15 -13.01 -3.39
N ARG A 36 1.12 -13.44 -3.28
CA ARG A 36 1.75 -14.38 -4.22
C ARG A 36 1.09 -15.77 -4.24
N ASN A 37 0.45 -16.18 -3.14
CA ASN A 37 -0.21 -17.48 -3.07
C ASN A 37 -1.60 -17.48 -3.74
N VAL A 38 -2.25 -16.31 -3.82
CA VAL A 38 -3.61 -16.17 -4.37
C VAL A 38 -3.64 -15.49 -5.74
N GLY A 39 -2.55 -14.85 -6.17
CA GLY A 39 -2.50 -14.15 -7.45
C GLY A 39 -1.12 -13.59 -7.79
N GLU A 40 -1.10 -12.64 -8.72
CA GLU A 40 0.14 -12.04 -9.21
C GLU A 40 0.45 -10.72 -8.49
N VAL A 41 1.62 -10.64 -7.86
CA VAL A 41 2.11 -9.40 -7.24
C VAL A 41 2.99 -8.66 -8.24
N LYS A 42 2.53 -7.50 -8.72
CA LYS A 42 3.28 -6.68 -9.68
C LYS A 42 4.40 -5.86 -9.04
N ALA A 43 4.13 -5.25 -7.87
CA ALA A 43 5.10 -4.39 -7.20
C ALA A 43 4.86 -4.35 -5.69
N VAL A 44 5.95 -4.18 -4.94
CA VAL A 44 5.97 -3.99 -3.48
C VAL A 44 6.97 -2.90 -3.17
N HIS A 45 6.57 -1.87 -2.43
CA HIS A 45 7.45 -0.76 -2.12
C HIS A 45 7.07 -0.10 -0.78
N VAL A 46 8.09 0.36 -0.06
CA VAL A 46 7.94 1.10 1.19
C VAL A 46 8.63 2.44 1.03
N ILE A 47 7.91 3.51 1.32
CA ILE A 47 8.42 4.89 1.30
C ILE A 47 8.54 5.36 2.75
N PRO A 48 9.75 5.40 3.34
CA PRO A 48 9.91 5.71 4.77
C PRO A 48 9.50 7.13 5.15
N ARG A 49 9.72 8.10 4.26
CA ARG A 49 9.40 9.51 4.48
C ARG A 49 8.93 10.14 3.16
N PRO A 50 7.64 10.04 2.82
CA PRO A 50 7.11 10.68 1.62
C PRO A 50 7.20 12.20 1.75
N HIS A 51 7.42 12.88 0.63
CA HIS A 51 7.37 14.34 0.58
C HIS A 51 5.93 14.83 0.84
N THR A 52 5.78 15.98 1.48
CA THR A 52 4.47 16.53 1.88
C THR A 52 3.51 16.73 0.70
N ASP A 53 4.03 17.07 -0.48
CA ASP A 53 3.20 17.19 -1.68
C ASP A 53 2.69 15.85 -2.21
N VAL A 54 3.45 14.76 -2.03
CA VAL A 54 3.00 13.41 -2.38
C VAL A 54 1.86 12.98 -1.47
N GLU A 55 1.91 13.36 -0.18
CA GLU A 55 0.82 13.06 0.77
C GLU A 55 -0.50 13.76 0.44
N LYS A 56 -0.48 14.88 -0.29
CA LYS A 56 -1.70 15.59 -0.71
C LYS A 56 -2.44 14.83 -1.81
N ILE A 57 -1.71 14.09 -2.63
CA ILE A 57 -2.22 13.40 -3.83
C ILE A 57 -2.55 11.94 -3.53
N LEU A 58 -1.85 11.32 -2.58
CA LEU A 58 -2.15 9.97 -2.16
C LEU A 58 -3.55 9.88 -1.54
N PRO A 59 -4.27 8.76 -1.77
CA PRO A 59 -5.58 8.57 -1.19
C PRO A 59 -5.45 8.58 0.34
N LYS A 60 -6.07 9.60 0.95
CA LYS A 60 -6.25 9.66 2.40
C LYS A 60 -7.29 8.60 2.73
N GLY A 61 -6.97 7.76 3.70
CA GLY A 61 -7.67 6.49 3.87
C GLY A 61 -9.16 6.61 4.11
N ILE A 62 -9.85 5.46 4.10
CA ILE A 62 -11.30 5.27 4.24
C ILE A 62 -11.85 6.15 5.38
N SER A 63 -12.19 7.39 5.04
CA SER A 63 -13.17 8.21 5.72
C SER A 63 -14.49 7.88 5.05
N GLN A 64 -15.42 7.35 5.84
CA GLN A 64 -16.84 7.53 5.54
C GLN A 64 -17.14 9.02 5.39
#